data_AF-A0A1V2JJC0-F1
#
_entry.id   AF-A0A1V2JJC0-F1
#
_cell.length_a   1.000
_cell.length_b   1.000
_cell.length_c   1.000
_cell.angle_alpha   90.00
_cell.angle_beta   90.00
_cell.angle_gamma   90.00
#
_symmetry.space_group_name_H-M   'P 1'
#
loop_
_entity.id
_entity.type
_entity.pdbx_description
1 polymer ?
#
loop_
_entity_poly.entity_id
_entity_poly.type
_entity_poly.pdbx_seq_one_letter_code
_entity_poly.pdbx_strand_id
1 'polypeptide(L)'
;MTTFTTFWWSTSGVLTLWALLTLGACVLVRSGKVIWPLTAARQNVLLGLSLVLLSVSASAYCANQLSRYKVDHKAETAQSQAELDRLKDQTQQKRCARLATQDLTCEPAKPSYDLAANDEPVFEILGNTVEVIGVLLGLLGGALGVNILTDGLLKKDPPRYSPVRARDIRVTRTLGLKGWRLEHVTVRSYPASSDEKAEPPIA
;
A
#
# COMPACT_ATOMS: atom_id res chain seq x y z
N MET A 1 21.10 -1.51 14.58
CA MET A 1 21.88 -2.25 13.57
C MET A 1 20.92 -3.06 12.73
N THR A 2 20.56 -2.50 11.59
CA THR A 2 19.70 -3.07 10.57
C THR A 2 20.58 -3.69 9.51
N THR A 3 20.54 -5.02 9.39
CA THR A 3 21.26 -5.75 8.34
C THR A 3 20.43 -5.83 7.07
N PHE A 4 21.07 -6.12 5.93
CA PHE A 4 20.40 -6.33 4.65
C PHE A 4 19.24 -7.34 4.73
N THR A 5 19.43 -8.44 5.45
CA THR A 5 18.37 -9.46 5.63
C THR A 5 17.20 -8.94 6.46
N THR A 6 17.46 -8.20 7.53
CA THR A 6 16.39 -7.60 8.36
C THR A 6 15.62 -6.52 7.61
N PHE A 7 16.31 -5.74 6.76
CA PHE A 7 15.68 -4.76 5.88
C PHE A 7 14.67 -5.44 4.93
N TRP A 8 15.10 -6.49 4.20
CA TRP A 8 14.21 -7.19 3.27
C TRP A 8 13.10 -7.96 3.98
N TRP A 9 13.37 -8.56 5.13
CA TRP A 9 12.34 -9.23 5.93
C TRP A 9 11.25 -8.27 6.40
N SER A 10 11.64 -7.12 6.96
CA SER A 10 10.69 -6.12 7.42
C SER A 10 9.86 -5.53 6.27
N THR A 11 10.51 -5.21 5.15
CA THR A 11 9.85 -4.72 3.93
C THR A 11 8.85 -5.75 3.39
N SER A 12 9.28 -7.00 3.23
CA SER A 12 8.42 -8.09 2.73
C SER A 12 7.25 -8.36 3.68
N GLY A 13 7.49 -8.31 5.00
CA GLY A 13 6.46 -8.49 6.01
C GLY A 13 5.37 -7.42 5.93
N VAL A 14 5.77 -6.14 5.77
CA VAL A 14 4.83 -5.03 5.61
C VAL A 14 4.03 -5.15 4.31
N LEU A 15 4.68 -5.51 3.19
CA LEU A 15 3.98 -5.72 1.92
C LEU A 15 2.98 -6.88 1.98
N THR A 16 3.36 -7.97 2.66
CA THR A 16 2.47 -9.12 2.86
C THR A 16 1.26 -8.74 3.71
N LEU A 17 1.48 -8.02 4.81
CA LEU A 17 0.41 -7.52 5.67
C LEU A 17 -0.53 -6.58 4.90
N TRP A 18 0.04 -5.66 4.13
CA TRP A 18 -0.73 -4.76 3.28
C TRP A 18 -1.59 -5.53 2.26
N ALA A 19 -1.02 -6.53 1.59
CA ALA A 19 -1.75 -7.34 0.61
C ALA A 19 -2.91 -8.11 1.25
N LEU A 20 -2.69 -8.70 2.43
CA LEU A 20 -3.72 -9.42 3.17
C LEU A 20 -4.87 -8.50 3.62
N LEU A 21 -4.54 -7.31 4.14
CA LEU A 21 -5.56 -6.33 4.55
C LEU A 21 -6.36 -5.79 3.37
N THR A 22 -5.67 -5.46 2.26
CA THR A 22 -6.31 -5.03 1.02
C THR A 22 -7.24 -6.10 0.45
N LEU A 23 -6.79 -7.37 0.43
CA LEU A 23 -7.61 -8.50 -0.02
C LEU A 23 -8.83 -8.69 0.89
N GLY A 24 -8.64 -8.63 2.21
CA GLY A 24 -9.72 -8.71 3.19
C GLY A 24 -10.78 -7.62 2.98
N ALA A 25 -10.36 -6.37 2.78
CA ALA A 25 -11.26 -5.26 2.47
C ALA A 25 -12.03 -5.51 1.16
N CYS A 26 -11.35 -5.96 0.09
CA CYS A 26 -11.99 -6.27 -1.19
C CYS A 26 -13.02 -7.39 -1.08
N VAL A 27 -12.70 -8.47 -0.37
CA VAL A 27 -13.62 -9.60 -0.11
C VAL A 27 -14.84 -9.12 0.66
N LEU A 28 -14.63 -8.27 1.66
CA LEU A 28 -15.70 -7.76 2.51
C LEU A 28 -16.65 -6.84 1.72
N VAL A 29 -16.11 -5.92 0.91
CA VAL A 29 -16.91 -5.09 -0.02
C VAL A 29 -17.69 -5.95 -1.01
N ARG A 30 -17.04 -6.96 -1.62
CA ARG A 30 -17.69 -7.88 -2.57
C ARG A 30 -18.78 -8.74 -1.92
N SER A 31 -18.59 -9.12 -0.67
CA SER A 31 -19.57 -9.93 0.06
C SER A 31 -20.84 -9.16 0.42
N GLY A 32 -20.82 -7.83 0.36
CA GLY A 32 -21.94 -6.97 0.76
C GLY A 32 -22.31 -7.07 2.25
N LYS A 33 -21.51 -7.76 3.06
CA LYS A 33 -21.73 -7.88 4.50
C LYS A 33 -21.47 -6.54 5.17
N VAL A 34 -22.48 -6.06 5.88
CA VAL A 34 -22.39 -4.81 6.65
C VAL A 34 -22.05 -5.16 8.10
N ILE A 35 -20.99 -4.57 8.63
CA ILE A 35 -20.58 -4.70 10.03
C ILE A 35 -21.47 -3.79 10.86
N TRP A 36 -22.40 -4.37 11.62
CA TRP A 36 -23.24 -3.60 12.53
C TRP A 36 -22.37 -2.89 13.59
N PRO A 37 -22.59 -1.59 13.91
CA PRO A 37 -23.75 -0.75 13.59
C PRO A 37 -23.58 0.20 12.37
N LEU A 38 -22.60 -0.04 11.50
CA LEU A 38 -22.35 0.82 10.34
C LEU A 38 -23.42 0.66 9.25
N THR A 39 -23.59 1.70 8.44
CA THR A 39 -24.30 1.61 7.16
C THR A 39 -23.33 1.19 6.06
N ALA A 40 -23.84 0.61 4.98
CA ALA A 40 -23.02 0.14 3.86
C ALA A 40 -22.20 1.28 3.22
N ALA A 41 -22.78 2.49 3.10
CA ALA A 41 -22.07 3.65 2.60
C ALA A 41 -20.89 4.05 3.49
N ARG A 42 -21.13 4.18 4.80
CA ARG A 42 -20.10 4.59 5.79
C ARG A 42 -18.99 3.55 5.90
N GLN A 43 -19.33 2.27 5.84
CA GLN A 43 -18.36 1.20 5.84
C GLN A 43 -17.44 1.27 4.62
N ASN A 44 -17.99 1.47 3.41
CA ASN A 44 -17.18 1.60 2.20
C ASN A 44 -16.29 2.85 2.24
N VAL A 45 -16.79 3.98 2.74
CA VAL A 45 -15.95 5.19 2.92
C VAL A 45 -14.78 4.93 3.87
N LEU A 46 -15.02 4.31 5.03
CA LEU A 46 -13.97 4.00 6.01
C LEU A 46 -12.97 2.97 5.48
N LEU A 47 -13.44 1.94 4.77
CA LEU A 47 -12.57 0.96 4.13
C LEU A 47 -11.73 1.61 3.02
N GLY A 48 -12.32 2.43 2.17
CA GLY A 48 -11.59 3.16 1.13
C GLY A 48 -10.52 4.08 1.72
N LEU A 49 -10.89 4.89 2.72
CA LEU A 49 -9.95 5.80 3.40
C LEU A 49 -8.82 5.03 4.10
N SER A 50 -9.15 3.97 4.83
CA SER A 50 -8.13 3.15 5.51
C SER A 50 -7.18 2.48 4.53
N LEU A 51 -7.65 2.06 3.35
CA LEU A 51 -6.81 1.45 2.32
C LEU A 51 -5.82 2.45 1.71
N VAL A 52 -6.26 3.71 1.51
CA VAL A 52 -5.37 4.80 1.10
C VAL A 52 -4.31 5.06 2.17
N LEU A 53 -4.72 5.20 3.44
CA LEU A 53 -3.81 5.46 4.56
C LEU A 53 -2.82 4.30 4.79
N LEU A 54 -3.28 3.05 4.68
CA LEU A 54 -2.44 1.85 4.76
C LEU A 54 -1.37 1.84 3.67
N SER A 55 -1.71 2.30 2.46
CA SER A 55 -0.78 2.31 1.34
C SER A 55 0.29 3.40 1.49
N VAL A 56 -0.10 4.60 1.95
CA VAL A 56 0.83 5.69 2.26
C VAL A 56 1.77 5.31 3.42
N SER A 57 1.22 4.75 4.50
CA SER A 57 2.00 4.34 5.67
C SER A 57 2.96 3.19 5.38
N ALA A 58 2.55 2.19 4.60
CA ALA A 58 3.43 1.12 4.16
C ALA A 58 4.60 1.65 3.31
N SER A 59 4.33 2.56 2.37
CA SER A 59 5.36 3.21 1.56
C SER A 59 6.34 4.01 2.43
N ALA A 60 5.82 4.83 3.35
CA ALA A 60 6.64 5.63 4.26
C ALA A 60 7.52 4.75 5.17
N TYR A 61 6.99 3.62 5.64
CA TYR A 61 7.75 2.66 6.43
C TYR A 61 8.92 2.07 5.66
N CYS A 62 8.70 1.64 4.40
CA CYS A 62 9.77 1.08 3.56
C CYS A 62 10.88 2.11 3.31
N ALA A 63 10.51 3.36 3.02
CA ALA A 63 11.47 4.46 2.86
C ALA A 63 12.28 4.73 4.14
N ASN A 64 11.63 4.72 5.30
CA ASN A 64 12.29 4.90 6.58
C ASN A 64 13.27 3.77 6.90
N GLN A 65 12.91 2.51 6.60
CA GLN A 65 13.81 1.38 6.79
C GLN A 65 15.03 1.43 5.87
N LEU A 66 14.85 1.88 4.63
CA LEU A 66 15.98 2.12 3.72
C LEU A 66 16.91 3.21 4.28
N SER A 67 16.35 4.31 4.79
CA SER A 67 17.16 5.38 5.39
C SER A 67 17.96 4.89 6.59
N ARG A 68 17.36 4.07 7.45
CA ARG A 68 18.05 3.46 8.61
C ARG A 68 19.17 2.53 8.18
N TYR A 69 18.90 1.67 7.19
CA TYR A 69 19.89 0.78 6.63
C TYR A 69 21.08 1.55 6.04
N LYS A 70 20.83 2.64 5.30
CA LYS A 70 21.90 3.50 4.75
C LYS A 70 22.78 4.10 5.85
N VAL A 71 22.18 4.57 6.94
CA VAL A 71 22.93 5.17 8.06
C VAL A 71 23.76 4.12 8.79
N ASP A 72 23.15 2.99 9.15
CA ASP A 72 23.84 1.90 9.86
C ASP A 72 24.99 1.36 9.00
N HIS A 73 24.76 1.13 7.71
CA HIS A 73 25.79 0.58 6.82
C HIS A 73 26.94 1.56 6.59
N LYS A 74 26.67 2.86 6.41
CA LYS A 74 27.74 3.88 6.30
C LYS A 74 28.60 3.94 7.57
N ALA A 75 28.02 3.75 8.75
CA ALA A 75 28.77 3.69 10.00
C ALA A 75 29.69 2.46 10.07
N GLU A 76 29.19 1.29 9.63
CA GLU A 76 29.97 0.05 9.55
C GLU A 76 31.11 0.14 8.53
N THR A 77 30.83 0.69 7.34
CA THR A 77 31.82 0.89 6.28
C THR A 77 32.92 1.85 6.74
N ALA A 78 32.57 2.94 7.44
CA ALA A 78 33.55 3.88 7.99
C ALA A 78 34.47 3.24 9.04
N GLN A 79 33.92 2.39 9.92
CA GLN A 79 34.73 1.63 10.88
C GLN A 79 35.66 0.64 10.18
N SER A 80 35.14 -0.09 9.19
CA SER A 80 35.92 -1.05 8.42
C SER A 80 37.04 -0.39 7.61
N GLN A 81 36.79 0.80 7.04
CA GLN A 81 37.80 1.59 6.33
C GLN A 81 38.91 2.03 7.29
N ALA A 82 38.55 2.53 8.48
CA ALA A 82 39.52 2.94 9.49
C ALA A 82 40.39 1.76 9.97
N GLU A 83 39.82 0.56 10.14
CA GLU A 83 40.58 -0.64 10.47
C GLU A 83 41.51 -1.08 9.33
N LEU A 84 41.03 -1.03 8.08
CA LEU A 84 41.82 -1.37 6.90
C LEU A 84 43.01 -0.43 6.73
N ASP A 85 42.79 0.86 6.87
CA ASP A 85 43.84 1.88 6.81
C ASP A 85 44.87 1.66 7.93
N ARG A 86 44.42 1.37 9.15
CA ARG A 86 45.31 1.09 10.29
C ARG A 86 46.16 -0.17 10.10
N LEU A 87 45.58 -1.24 9.57
CA LEU A 87 46.30 -2.48 9.24
C LEU A 87 47.31 -2.26 8.12
N LYS A 88 46.95 -1.46 7.12
CA LYS A 88 47.83 -1.12 6.00
C LYS A 88 49.01 -0.28 6.45
N ASP A 89 48.78 0.71 7.31
CA ASP A 89 49.84 1.53 7.91
C ASP A 89 50.81 0.66 8.73
N GLN A 90 50.31 -0.23 9.58
CA GLN A 90 51.15 -1.16 10.33
C GLN A 90 51.96 -2.09 9.42
N THR A 91 51.33 -2.61 8.37
CA THR A 91 51.99 -3.50 7.40
C THR A 91 53.08 -2.76 6.63
N GLN A 92 52.80 -1.53 6.21
CA GLN A 92 53.74 -0.68 5.51
C GLN A 92 54.91 -0.28 6.42
N GLN A 93 54.64 0.09 7.67
CA GLN A 93 55.69 0.42 8.64
C GLN A 93 56.63 -0.77 8.88
N LYS A 94 56.08 -1.99 9.03
CA LYS A 94 56.88 -3.23 9.14
C LYS A 94 57.70 -3.50 7.88
N ARG A 95 57.12 -3.25 6.69
CA ARG A 95 57.81 -3.44 5.41
C ARG A 95 58.96 -2.44 5.26
N CYS A 96 58.74 -1.17 5.58
CA CYS A 96 59.78 -0.14 5.56
C CYS A 96 60.90 -0.45 6.56
N ALA A 97 60.57 -0.88 7.78
CA ALA A 97 61.57 -1.26 8.78
C ALA A 97 62.47 -2.41 8.30
N ARG A 98 61.91 -3.41 7.60
CA ARG A 98 62.71 -4.49 6.97
C ARG A 98 63.57 -4.00 5.81
N LEU A 99 63.04 -3.12 4.96
CA LEU A 99 63.80 -2.59 3.83
C LEU A 99 64.94 -1.66 4.28
N ALA A 100 64.74 -0.92 5.37
CA ALA A 100 65.77 -0.10 5.99
C ALA A 100 66.95 -0.93 6.51
N THR A 101 66.72 -2.16 7.00
CA THR A 101 67.82 -3.08 7.37
C THR A 101 68.59 -3.64 6.16
N GLN A 102 68.08 -3.43 4.95
CA GLN A 102 68.69 -3.89 3.70
C GLN A 102 69.18 -2.71 2.82
N ASP A 103 69.23 -1.49 3.37
CA ASP A 103 69.61 -0.25 2.65
C ASP A 103 68.72 0.07 1.41
N LEU A 104 67.50 -0.46 1.36
CA LEU A 104 66.53 -0.16 0.31
C LEU A 104 65.57 0.98 0.73
N THR A 105 65.28 1.88 -0.21
CA THR A 105 64.31 2.97 -0.03
C THR A 105 62.87 2.44 0.06
N CYS A 106 62.09 2.98 1.00
CA CYS A 106 60.68 2.61 1.12
C CYS A 106 59.82 3.45 0.16
N GLU A 107 59.08 2.77 -0.72
CA GLU A 107 58.13 3.44 -1.62
C GLU A 107 56.90 4.00 -0.85
N PRO A 108 56.29 5.09 -1.36
CA PRO A 108 55.09 5.66 -0.79
C PRO A 108 53.92 4.67 -0.81
N ALA A 109 53.03 4.79 0.18
CA ALA A 109 51.84 3.94 0.30
C ALA A 109 50.96 4.09 -0.93
N LYS A 110 50.59 2.97 -1.55
CA LYS A 110 49.51 2.99 -2.55
C LYS A 110 48.20 3.38 -1.85
N PRO A 111 47.29 4.11 -2.49
CA PRO A 111 45.98 4.41 -1.92
C PRO A 111 45.23 3.13 -1.53
N SER A 112 44.48 3.14 -0.42
CA SER A 112 43.60 2.02 -0.02
C SER A 112 42.40 1.91 -0.95
N TYR A 113 41.80 0.72 -0.96
CA TYR A 113 40.52 0.51 -1.63
C TYR A 113 39.46 1.34 -0.89
N ASP A 114 38.69 2.14 -1.62
CA ASP A 114 37.62 2.95 -1.05
C ASP A 114 36.36 2.10 -0.96
N LEU A 115 36.04 1.64 0.26
CA LEU A 115 34.86 0.83 0.51
C LEU A 115 33.57 1.64 0.26
N ALA A 116 33.56 2.95 0.54
CA ALA A 116 32.37 3.78 0.40
C ALA A 116 31.98 3.99 -1.08
N ALA A 117 32.97 4.10 -1.97
CA ALA A 117 32.73 4.21 -3.41
C ALA A 117 32.04 2.96 -3.99
N ASN A 118 32.23 1.79 -3.37
CA ASN A 118 31.67 0.54 -3.84
C ASN A 118 30.22 0.31 -3.34
N ASP A 119 29.82 1.00 -2.27
CA ASP A 119 28.48 0.89 -1.67
C ASP A 119 27.43 1.79 -2.37
N GLU A 120 27.86 2.89 -2.99
CA GLU A 120 27.00 3.85 -3.69
C GLU A 120 26.05 3.21 -4.74
N PRO A 121 26.50 2.35 -5.67
CA PRO A 121 25.60 1.71 -6.64
C PRO A 121 24.56 0.79 -5.98
N VAL A 122 24.91 0.17 -4.86
CA VAL A 122 23.99 -0.69 -4.11
C VAL A 122 22.86 0.15 -3.50
N PHE A 123 23.20 1.30 -2.92
CA PHE A 123 22.21 2.22 -2.35
C PHE A 123 21.29 2.86 -3.38
N GLU A 124 21.77 3.05 -4.62
CA GLU A 124 20.96 3.52 -5.74
C GLU A 124 19.94 2.45 -6.16
N ILE A 125 20.38 1.20 -6.36
CA ILE A 125 19.49 0.08 -6.73
C ILE A 125 18.42 -0.14 -5.66
N LEU A 126 18.81 -0.14 -4.37
CA LEU A 126 17.86 -0.26 -3.27
C LEU A 126 16.88 0.93 -3.20
N GLY A 127 17.37 2.14 -3.46
CA GLY A 127 16.55 3.34 -3.57
C GLY A 127 15.47 3.21 -4.63
N ASN A 128 15.86 2.88 -5.86
CA ASN A 128 14.95 2.70 -6.98
C ASN A 128 13.93 1.59 -6.70
N THR A 129 14.34 0.51 -6.04
CA THR A 129 13.44 -0.59 -5.72
C THR A 129 12.36 -0.17 -4.71
N VAL A 130 12.74 0.55 -3.66
CA VAL A 130 11.79 1.06 -2.66
C VAL A 130 10.86 2.12 -3.27
N GLU A 131 11.37 2.94 -4.19
CA GLU A 131 10.56 3.91 -4.92
C GLU A 131 9.50 3.22 -5.79
N VAL A 132 9.88 2.20 -6.57
CA VAL A 132 8.94 1.40 -7.36
C VAL A 132 7.87 0.76 -6.48
N ILE A 133 8.26 0.22 -5.31
CA ILE A 133 7.30 -0.32 -4.32
C ILE A 133 6.34 0.77 -3.87
N GLY A 134 6.83 1.96 -3.54
CA GLY A 134 6.01 3.10 -3.13
C GLY A 134 5.01 3.53 -4.20
N VAL A 135 5.45 3.59 -5.46
CA VAL A 135 4.59 3.90 -6.61
C VAL A 135 3.51 2.84 -6.78
N LEU A 136 3.85 1.55 -6.70
CA LEU A 136 2.89 0.47 -6.82
C LEU A 136 1.84 0.50 -5.69
N LEU A 137 2.28 0.72 -4.44
CA LEU A 137 1.37 0.88 -3.31
C LEU A 137 0.46 2.10 -3.49
N GLY A 138 1.00 3.22 -3.94
CA GLY A 138 0.24 4.44 -4.21
C GLY A 138 -0.81 4.25 -5.32
N LEU A 139 -0.44 3.63 -6.44
CA LEU A 139 -1.35 3.39 -7.55
C LEU A 139 -2.44 2.38 -7.20
N LEU A 140 -2.06 1.21 -6.69
CA LEU A 140 -3.02 0.16 -6.36
C LEU A 140 -3.90 0.58 -5.20
N GLY A 141 -3.29 1.02 -4.10
CA GLY A 141 -3.99 1.44 -2.90
C GLY A 141 -4.82 2.70 -3.08
N GLY A 142 -4.29 3.67 -3.82
CA GLY A 142 -5.01 4.88 -4.20
C GLY A 142 -6.19 4.59 -5.10
N ALA A 143 -5.99 3.85 -6.20
CA ALA A 143 -7.08 3.54 -7.13
C ALA A 143 -8.17 2.69 -6.47
N LEU A 144 -7.80 1.62 -5.74
CA LEU A 144 -8.76 0.78 -5.03
C LEU A 144 -9.47 1.55 -3.92
N GLY A 145 -8.72 2.28 -3.10
CA GLY A 145 -9.26 3.04 -1.97
C GLY A 145 -10.23 4.14 -2.42
N VAL A 146 -9.86 4.91 -3.45
CA VAL A 146 -10.73 5.94 -4.03
C VAL A 146 -11.97 5.31 -4.64
N ASN A 147 -11.85 4.22 -5.40
CA ASN A 147 -13.00 3.56 -6.02
C ASN A 147 -14.03 3.07 -4.97
N ILE A 148 -13.56 2.44 -3.89
CA ILE A 148 -14.43 2.00 -2.79
C ILE A 148 -15.04 3.20 -2.06
N LEU A 149 -14.26 4.25 -1.85
CA LEU A 149 -14.71 5.49 -1.21
C LEU A 149 -15.81 6.18 -2.04
N THR A 150 -15.65 6.23 -3.36
CA THR A 150 -16.66 6.77 -4.28
C THR A 150 -17.93 5.92 -4.30
N ASP A 151 -17.82 4.58 -4.31
CA ASP A 151 -19.01 3.70 -4.18
C ASP A 151 -19.76 3.96 -2.86
N GLY A 152 -19.01 4.19 -1.77
CA GLY A 152 -19.58 4.56 -0.48
C GLY A 152 -20.29 5.91 -0.50
N LEU A 153 -19.69 6.94 -1.13
CA LEU A 153 -20.29 8.27 -1.24
C LEU A 153 -21.52 8.32 -2.14
N LEU A 154 -21.54 7.52 -3.21
CA LEU A 154 -22.66 7.46 -4.17
C LEU A 154 -23.82 6.59 -3.67
N LYS A 155 -23.56 5.68 -2.71
CA LYS A 155 -24.61 4.90 -2.06
C LYS A 155 -25.50 5.79 -1.21
N LYS A 156 -26.75 5.98 -1.65
CA LYS A 156 -27.80 6.50 -0.78
C LYS A 156 -28.20 5.40 0.20
N ASP A 157 -27.77 5.55 1.46
CA ASP A 157 -28.28 4.70 2.53
C ASP A 157 -29.80 4.92 2.66
N PRO A 158 -30.61 3.85 2.78
CA PRO A 158 -32.03 4.01 3.07
C PRO A 158 -32.21 4.68 4.44
N PRO A 159 -33.23 5.55 4.60
CA PRO A 159 -33.44 6.27 5.84
C PRO A 159 -33.61 5.30 7.02
N ARG A 160 -32.98 5.64 8.16
CA ARG A 160 -32.92 4.83 9.39
C ARG A 160 -34.29 4.59 10.04
N TYR A 161 -35.31 5.30 9.59
CA TYR A 161 -36.71 5.13 10.00
C TYR A 161 -37.57 5.03 8.74
N SER A 162 -37.77 3.83 8.23
CA SER A 162 -39.00 3.51 7.51
C SER A 162 -39.52 2.18 8.05
N PRO A 163 -40.56 2.17 8.90
CA PRO A 163 -41.30 0.95 9.19
C PRO A 163 -42.17 0.50 8.00
N VAL A 164 -42.09 1.19 6.85
CA VAL A 164 -42.91 0.89 5.68
C VAL A 164 -42.02 0.25 4.63
N ARG A 165 -42.07 -1.08 4.60
CA ARG A 165 -41.49 -1.91 3.54
C ARG A 165 -42.25 -1.58 2.25
N ALA A 166 -41.83 -0.55 1.53
CA ALA A 166 -42.26 -0.32 0.15
C ALA A 166 -41.87 -1.58 -0.65
N ARG A 167 -42.86 -2.39 -0.99
CA ARG A 167 -42.67 -3.52 -1.90
C ARG A 167 -42.54 -2.94 -3.31
N ASP A 168 -41.31 -2.63 -3.70
CA ASP A 168 -40.99 -2.40 -5.10
C ASP A 168 -41.08 -3.75 -5.84
N ILE A 169 -42.25 -4.03 -6.43
CA ILE A 169 -42.40 -5.15 -7.35
C ILE A 169 -42.01 -4.63 -8.74
N ARG A 170 -40.79 -4.95 -9.19
CA ARG A 170 -40.38 -4.70 -10.58
C ARG A 170 -41.07 -5.71 -11.47
N VAL A 171 -42.03 -5.25 -12.28
CA VAL A 171 -42.66 -6.07 -13.32
C VAL A 171 -42.08 -5.64 -14.67
N THR A 172 -41.19 -6.46 -15.22
CA THR A 172 -40.71 -6.31 -16.61
C THR A 172 -41.76 -6.91 -17.55
N ARG A 173 -42.50 -6.06 -18.28
CA ARG A 173 -43.29 -6.52 -19.44
C ARG A 173 -42.45 -6.33 -20.69
N THR A 174 -42.09 -7.45 -21.32
CA THR A 174 -41.43 -7.47 -22.63
C THR A 174 -42.51 -7.53 -23.71
N LEU A 175 -42.64 -6.45 -24.48
CA LEU A 175 -43.40 -6.46 -25.74
C LEU A 175 -42.37 -6.58 -26.86
N GLY A 176 -42.35 -7.73 -27.53
CA GLY A 176 -41.43 -8.00 -28.63
C GLY A 176 -42.18 -8.41 -29.89
N LEU A 177 -41.97 -7.65 -30.97
CA LEU A 177 -42.10 -8.15 -32.34
C LEU A 177 -40.70 -8.28 -32.94
N LYS A 178 -40.52 -9.35 -33.71
CA LYS A 178 -39.26 -9.95 -34.18
C LYS A 178 -38.16 -8.92 -34.47
N GLY A 179 -37.08 -8.96 -33.68
CA GLY A 179 -35.80 -8.33 -33.98
C GLY A 179 -35.43 -7.08 -33.17
N TRP A 180 -36.38 -6.42 -32.51
CA TRP A 180 -36.11 -5.23 -31.69
C TRP A 180 -36.74 -5.40 -30.29
N ARG A 181 -35.91 -5.52 -29.25
CA ARG A 181 -36.38 -5.52 -27.85
C ARG A 181 -36.33 -4.09 -27.31
N LEU A 182 -37.49 -3.42 -27.22
CA LEU A 182 -37.62 -2.27 -26.33
C LEU A 182 -37.96 -2.77 -24.93
N GLU A 183 -37.02 -2.62 -23.99
CA GLU A 183 -37.26 -2.85 -22.57
C GLU A 183 -37.87 -1.58 -21.94
N HIS A 184 -39.19 -1.54 -21.83
CA HIS A 184 -39.86 -0.51 -21.05
C HIS A 184 -39.84 -0.90 -19.57
N VAL A 185 -38.96 -0.25 -18.80
CA VAL A 185 -38.94 -0.37 -17.33
C VAL A 185 -39.95 0.64 -16.77
N THR A 186 -41.19 0.20 -16.55
CA THR A 186 -42.17 0.99 -15.81
C THR A 186 -42.08 0.66 -14.32
N VAL A 187 -41.54 1.61 -13.54
CA VAL A 187 -41.54 1.52 -12.08
C VAL A 187 -42.93 1.98 -11.59
N ARG A 188 -43.77 1.04 -11.15
CA ARG A 188 -45.01 1.38 -10.43
C ARG A 188 -44.73 1.35 -8.93
N SER A 189 -44.66 2.53 -8.34
CA SER A 189 -44.72 2.74 -6.90
C SER A 189 -46.20 2.73 -6.46
N TYR A 190 -46.58 1.77 -5.62
CA TYR A 190 -47.88 1.83 -4.94
C TYR A 190 -47.71 2.62 -3.63
N PRO A 191 -48.53 3.64 -3.36
CA PRO A 191 -48.60 4.23 -2.03
C PRO A 191 -49.12 3.18 -1.02
N ALA A 192 -48.83 3.41 0.25
CA ALA A 192 -49.23 2.51 1.32
C ALA A 192 -50.77 2.38 1.38
N SER A 193 -51.28 1.20 1.76
CA SER A 193 -52.72 0.94 1.93
C SER A 193 -53.40 1.84 2.97
N SER A 194 -52.66 2.71 3.67
CA SER A 194 -53.18 3.71 4.59
C SER A 194 -53.56 5.04 3.91
N ASP A 195 -53.16 5.26 2.65
CA ASP A 195 -53.53 6.46 1.86
C ASP A 195 -54.64 6.17 0.83
N GLU A 196 -55.20 4.97 0.83
CA GLU A 196 -56.37 4.65 0.02
C GLU A 196 -57.58 5.34 0.66
N LYS A 197 -57.98 6.49 0.11
CA LYS A 197 -59.27 7.11 0.44
C LYS A 197 -60.35 6.07 0.20
N ALA A 198 -61.04 5.66 1.28
CA ALA A 198 -62.21 4.83 1.19
C ALA A 198 -63.22 5.46 0.21
N GLU A 199 -63.51 4.77 -0.88
CA GLU A 199 -64.69 5.07 -1.69
C GLU A 199 -65.93 4.87 -0.82
N PRO A 200 -66.89 5.81 -0.81
CA PRO A 200 -68.13 5.63 -0.08
C PRO A 200 -68.91 4.45 -0.68
N PRO A 201 -69.57 3.62 0.13
CA PRO A 201 -70.40 2.55 -0.39
C PRO A 201 -71.50 3.14 -1.27
N ILE A 202 -71.61 2.60 -2.49
CA ILE A 202 -72.72 2.87 -3.38
C ILE A 202 -73.99 2.35 -2.70
N ALA A 203 -74.97 3.25 -2.52
CA ALA A 203 -76.30 2.94 -1.99
C ALA A 203 -77.14 2.11 -2.98
#